data_AF-A0A818M744-F1
#
_entry.id   AF-A0A818M744-F1
#
_cell.length_a   1.000
_cell.length_b   1.000
_cell.length_c   1.000
_cell.angle_alpha   90.00
_cell.angle_beta   90.00
_cell.angle_gamma   90.00
#
_symmetry.space_group_name_H-M   'P 1'
#
loop_
_entity.id
_entity.type
_entity.pdbx_description
1 polymer ?
#
loop_
_entity_poly.entity_id
_entity_poly.type
_entity_poly.pdbx_seq_one_letter_code
_entity_poly.pdbx_strand_id
1 'polypeptide(L)'
;MSVKRESYLQILPIELVHRIFDYLNVETIVFSIRSLCKWFYSIANAYDCYKLDFRYMSKSDLLLMVRIIDPKNVISLILSDEKKSRNQIRFFLSHLRIDQFIRLRSLTLIDVKYEDLDEFQQHIMKYSLTTFSISPRYNGIDNIRLLSSIISCSDLRKFEFKGYDYILNGIKWPKSCRLEHMTICYEFNWRTFYSILNHLPHLRTLTNPITNYLFPNVTELTLMIDKQWPIDSIEHLSTILNLSNLQTLHLNFQCECKFAVNLDVEIDTLFKRACNLRSVQINCNDSERMKLITLNAICLKLPRHIKHLDTDITYVNDAKLILEGAEHLSNVTFRHSDAISTSNEHNHAHRASTTRAPSPVREIVINSVAAGLSYIQTHRAIEHQYEGVVSRSQLCSLLNYHRSLKLPDQVQNNG
;
A
#
# COMPACT_ATOMS: atom_id res chain seq x y z
N MET A 1 62.68 -27.05 -38.17
CA MET A 1 61.75 -25.90 -38.07
C MET A 1 60.59 -26.33 -37.19
N SER A 2 60.43 -25.73 -36.00
CA SER A 2 59.32 -26.05 -35.10
C SER A 2 58.10 -25.23 -35.51
N VAL A 3 57.02 -25.89 -35.94
CA VAL A 3 55.75 -25.24 -36.24
C VAL A 3 55.12 -24.83 -34.91
N LYS A 4 55.16 -23.53 -34.57
CA LYS A 4 54.39 -23.00 -33.45
C LYS A 4 52.91 -23.21 -33.76
N ARG A 5 52.29 -24.19 -33.12
CA ARG A 5 50.82 -24.29 -33.09
C ARG A 5 50.30 -23.12 -32.25
N GLU A 6 49.70 -22.14 -32.92
CA GLU A 6 48.95 -21.11 -32.24
C GLU A 6 47.80 -21.76 -31.46
N SER A 7 47.62 -21.32 -30.21
CA SER A 7 46.50 -21.82 -29.40
C SER A 7 45.19 -21.39 -30.05
N TYR A 8 44.24 -22.31 -30.22
CA TYR A 8 42.92 -22.02 -30.80
C TYR A 8 42.21 -20.83 -30.12
N LEU A 9 42.53 -20.55 -28.86
CA LEU A 9 42.00 -19.39 -28.14
C LEU A 9 42.42 -18.05 -28.76
N GLN A 10 43.61 -17.94 -29.34
CA GLN A 10 44.11 -16.71 -29.95
C GLN A 10 43.40 -16.36 -31.27
N ILE A 11 42.66 -17.32 -31.84
CA ILE A 11 41.90 -17.16 -33.08
C ILE A 11 40.51 -16.56 -32.79
N LEU A 12 40.07 -16.52 -31.52
CA LEU A 12 38.78 -15.95 -31.16
C LEU A 12 38.75 -14.43 -31.40
N PRO A 13 37.70 -13.91 -32.05
CA PRO A 13 37.45 -12.47 -32.12
C PRO A 13 37.43 -11.84 -30.72
N ILE A 14 38.09 -10.69 -30.57
CA ILE A 14 38.22 -10.00 -29.28
C ILE A 14 36.86 -9.63 -28.70
N GLU A 15 35.88 -9.36 -29.55
CA GLU A 15 34.50 -9.01 -29.18
C GLU A 15 33.81 -10.16 -28.46
N LEU A 16 34.09 -11.41 -28.84
CA LEU A 16 33.55 -12.58 -28.14
C LEU A 16 34.18 -12.72 -26.75
N VAL A 17 35.47 -12.41 -26.62
CA VAL A 17 36.17 -12.46 -25.32
C VAL A 17 35.67 -11.35 -24.40
N HIS A 18 35.49 -10.12 -24.91
CA HIS A 18 34.90 -9.01 -24.16
C HIS A 18 33.45 -9.31 -23.76
N ARG A 19 32.68 -9.96 -24.63
CA ARG A 19 31.33 -10.43 -24.28
C ARG A 19 31.35 -11.50 -23.18
N ILE A 20 32.39 -12.33 -23.09
CA ILE A 20 32.57 -13.22 -21.94
C ILE A 20 32.88 -12.40 -20.68
N PHE A 21 33.74 -11.38 -20.80
CA PHE A 21 34.10 -10.51 -19.67
C PHE A 21 32.89 -9.79 -19.07
N ASP A 22 31.87 -9.46 -19.85
CA ASP A 22 30.63 -8.85 -19.36
C ASP A 22 29.91 -9.67 -18.27
N TYR A 23 30.14 -10.99 -18.25
CA TYR A 23 29.55 -11.94 -17.29
C TYR A 23 30.51 -12.32 -16.16
N LEU A 24 31.74 -11.84 -16.17
CA LEU A 24 32.74 -12.11 -15.15
C LEU A 24 32.86 -10.92 -14.19
N ASN A 25 33.21 -11.21 -12.94
CA ASN A 25 33.58 -10.15 -12.01
C ASN A 25 35.00 -9.64 -12.32
N VAL A 26 35.28 -8.41 -11.88
CA VAL A 26 36.56 -7.76 -12.15
C VAL A 26 37.76 -8.53 -11.59
N GLU A 27 37.60 -9.18 -10.44
CA GLU A 27 38.64 -10.01 -9.82
C GLU A 27 39.05 -11.17 -10.72
N THR A 28 38.09 -11.86 -11.32
CA THR A 28 38.34 -12.96 -12.25
C THR A 28 39.06 -12.46 -13.49
N ILE A 29 38.65 -11.31 -14.05
CA ILE A 29 39.30 -10.74 -15.24
C ILE A 29 40.75 -10.36 -14.90
N VAL A 30 40.97 -9.63 -13.81
CA VAL A 30 42.25 -9.02 -13.47
C VAL A 30 43.26 -9.99 -12.87
N PHE A 31 42.83 -10.86 -11.95
CA PHE A 31 43.75 -11.75 -11.23
C PHE A 31 43.84 -13.14 -11.87
N SER A 32 42.76 -13.65 -12.47
CA SER A 32 42.76 -14.97 -13.07
C SER A 32 43.05 -14.94 -14.56
N ILE A 33 42.25 -14.23 -15.37
CA ILE A 33 42.35 -14.31 -16.84
C ILE A 33 43.56 -13.56 -17.37
N ARG A 34 43.76 -12.32 -16.93
CA ARG A 34 44.85 -11.45 -17.38
C ARG A 34 46.24 -12.08 -17.18
N SER A 35 46.40 -12.94 -16.17
CA SER A 35 47.67 -13.59 -15.84
C SER A 35 47.95 -14.88 -16.62
N LEU A 36 46.97 -15.41 -17.37
CA LEU A 36 47.11 -16.68 -18.09
C LEU A 36 48.16 -16.63 -19.21
N CYS A 37 48.12 -15.59 -20.06
CA CYS A 37 49.07 -15.42 -21.16
C CYS A 37 49.10 -13.97 -21.67
N LYS A 38 50.11 -13.64 -22.50
CA LYS A 38 50.29 -12.29 -23.08
C LYS A 38 49.08 -11.78 -23.89
N TRP A 39 48.36 -12.69 -24.53
CA TRP A 39 47.17 -12.35 -25.31
C TRP A 39 46.02 -11.90 -24.39
N PHE A 40 45.67 -12.71 -23.37
CA PHE A 40 44.68 -12.30 -22.37
C PHE A 40 45.09 -11.05 -21.58
N TYR A 41 46.39 -10.90 -21.29
CA TYR A 41 46.91 -9.68 -20.68
C TYR A 41 46.56 -8.43 -21.51
N SER A 42 46.79 -8.51 -22.83
CA SER A 42 46.52 -7.41 -23.76
C SER A 42 45.02 -7.16 -23.91
N ILE A 43 44.21 -8.22 -24.02
CA ILE A 43 42.75 -8.11 -24.15
C ILE A 43 42.12 -7.52 -22.88
N ALA A 44 42.56 -7.94 -21.70
CA ALA A 44 42.08 -7.38 -20.44
C ALA A 44 42.46 -5.90 -20.31
N ASN A 45 43.69 -5.51 -20.68
CA ASN A 45 44.08 -4.09 -20.65
C ASN A 45 43.32 -3.23 -21.67
N ALA A 46 42.88 -3.81 -22.79
CA ALA A 46 42.06 -3.14 -23.79
C ALA A 46 40.56 -3.16 -23.47
N TYR A 47 40.13 -3.92 -22.46
CA TYR A 47 38.73 -3.96 -22.04
C TYR A 47 38.32 -2.64 -21.39
N ASP A 48 37.17 -2.13 -21.77
CA ASP A 48 36.77 -0.75 -21.53
C ASP A 48 35.39 -0.62 -20.84
N CYS A 49 34.85 -1.74 -20.37
CA CYS A 49 33.53 -1.89 -19.78
C CYS A 49 33.59 -2.49 -18.37
N TYR A 50 34.57 -2.07 -17.56
CA TYR A 50 34.73 -2.58 -16.21
C TYR A 50 33.57 -2.17 -15.29
N LYS A 51 33.07 -3.16 -14.53
CA LYS A 51 32.08 -2.99 -13.46
C LYS A 51 32.77 -3.27 -12.12
N LEU A 52 33.11 -2.21 -11.41
CA LEU A 52 33.81 -2.29 -10.13
C LEU A 52 32.81 -2.40 -8.98
N ASP A 53 32.93 -3.46 -8.21
CA ASP A 53 32.15 -3.67 -6.99
C ASP A 53 33.09 -3.83 -5.80
N PHE A 54 33.15 -2.81 -4.95
CA PHE A 54 34.04 -2.80 -3.80
C PHE A 54 33.34 -3.16 -2.49
N ARG A 55 32.05 -3.52 -2.49
CA ARG A 55 31.27 -3.79 -1.27
C ARG A 55 31.94 -4.73 -0.27
N TYR A 56 32.61 -5.76 -0.77
CA TYR A 56 33.25 -6.79 0.04
C TYR A 56 34.77 -6.88 -0.20
N MET A 57 35.33 -5.94 -0.96
CA MET A 57 36.74 -5.98 -1.36
C MET A 57 37.64 -5.44 -0.23
N SER A 58 38.77 -6.11 0.01
CA SER A 58 39.77 -5.62 0.96
C SER A 58 40.45 -4.34 0.45
N LYS A 59 41.03 -3.53 1.34
CA LYS A 59 41.73 -2.30 0.93
C LYS A 59 42.98 -2.58 0.07
N SER A 60 43.66 -3.70 0.33
CA SER A 60 44.81 -4.13 -0.48
C SER A 60 44.37 -4.51 -1.89
N ASP A 61 43.27 -5.26 -2.03
CA ASP A 61 42.75 -5.65 -3.34
C ASP A 61 42.21 -4.45 -4.11
N LEU A 62 41.55 -3.52 -3.41
CA LEU A 62 41.12 -2.25 -3.99
C LEU A 62 42.33 -1.48 -4.55
N LEU A 63 43.40 -1.32 -3.78
CA LEU A 63 44.61 -0.62 -4.23
C LEU A 63 45.26 -1.30 -5.45
N LEU A 64 45.27 -2.64 -5.48
CA LEU A 64 45.76 -3.39 -6.63
C LEU A 64 44.87 -3.16 -7.86
N MET A 65 43.55 -3.22 -7.71
CA MET A 65 42.59 -2.99 -8.80
C MET A 65 42.75 -1.59 -9.40
N VAL A 66 42.82 -0.59 -8.52
CA VAL A 66 42.98 0.81 -8.90
C VAL A 66 44.27 1.08 -9.67
N ARG A 67 45.35 0.33 -9.39
CA ARG A 67 46.61 0.44 -10.16
C ARG A 67 46.57 -0.25 -11.51
N ILE A 68 45.69 -1.24 -11.65
CA ILE A 68 45.63 -2.09 -12.84
C ILE A 68 44.66 -1.54 -13.87
N ILE A 69 43.50 -1.05 -13.43
CA ILE A 69 42.40 -0.63 -14.30
C ILE A 69 42.48 0.87 -14.51
N ASP A 70 42.54 1.31 -15.77
CA ASP A 70 42.39 2.73 -16.11
C ASP A 70 40.98 3.20 -15.71
N PRO A 71 40.82 4.23 -14.86
CA PRO A 71 39.51 4.78 -14.48
C PRO A 71 38.62 5.15 -15.67
N LYS A 72 39.21 5.50 -16.83
CA LYS A 72 38.46 5.80 -18.05
C LYS A 72 37.70 4.59 -18.60
N ASN A 73 38.13 3.38 -18.27
CA ASN A 73 37.56 2.12 -18.73
C ASN A 73 36.46 1.58 -17.79
N VAL A 74 36.07 2.35 -16.77
CA VAL A 74 35.06 1.96 -15.78
C VAL A 74 33.70 2.54 -16.15
N ILE A 75 32.70 1.66 -16.30
CA ILE A 75 31.32 2.05 -16.63
C ILE A 75 30.37 1.96 -15.43
N SER A 76 30.72 1.17 -14.41
CA SER A 76 29.92 0.99 -13.20
C SER A 76 30.82 0.96 -11.98
N LEU A 77 30.43 1.68 -10.93
CA LEU A 77 31.16 1.76 -9.66
C LEU A 77 30.20 1.57 -8.49
N ILE A 78 30.51 0.62 -7.60
CA ILE A 78 29.83 0.41 -6.33
C ILE A 78 30.83 0.60 -5.20
N LEU A 79 30.58 1.59 -4.34
CA LEU A 79 31.36 1.86 -3.13
C LEU A 79 30.48 1.64 -1.90
N SER A 80 31.07 1.12 -0.83
CA SER A 80 30.35 0.86 0.41
C SER A 80 31.19 1.21 1.62
N ASP A 81 30.59 1.87 2.59
CA ASP A 81 31.20 2.17 3.88
C ASP A 81 30.62 1.30 5.02
N GLU A 82 29.88 0.24 4.67
CA GLU A 82 29.29 -0.72 5.61
C GLU A 82 30.33 -1.38 6.53
N LYS A 83 29.86 -2.15 7.54
CA LYS A 83 30.70 -2.71 8.61
C LYS A 83 32.01 -3.37 8.14
N LYS A 84 32.00 -4.12 7.04
CA LYS A 84 33.20 -4.80 6.51
C LYS A 84 34.12 -3.90 5.69
N SER A 85 33.63 -2.77 5.21
CA SER A 85 34.31 -1.84 4.31
C SER A 85 34.38 -0.41 4.88
N ARG A 86 34.48 -0.28 6.21
CA ARG A 86 34.46 1.03 6.88
C ARG A 86 35.55 1.98 6.34
N ASN A 87 35.14 3.21 5.99
CA ASN A 87 35.98 4.24 5.37
C ASN A 87 36.59 3.83 4.01
N GLN A 88 36.00 2.88 3.30
CA GLN A 88 36.45 2.50 1.97
C GLN A 88 36.17 3.60 0.94
N ILE A 89 35.06 4.33 1.06
CA ILE A 89 34.76 5.46 0.15
C ILE A 89 35.86 6.51 0.25
N ARG A 90 36.14 6.97 1.47
CA ARG A 90 37.23 7.94 1.72
C ARG A 90 38.60 7.41 1.29
N PHE A 91 38.87 6.12 1.51
CA PHE A 91 40.11 5.49 1.06
C PHE A 91 40.20 5.45 -0.47
N PHE A 92 39.11 5.17 -1.17
CA PHE A 92 39.05 5.21 -2.63
C PHE A 92 39.31 6.62 -3.15
N LEU A 93 38.61 7.61 -2.61
CA LEU A 93 38.76 9.03 -2.98
C LEU A 93 40.17 9.58 -2.71
N SER A 94 40.87 9.09 -1.68
CA SER A 94 42.26 9.51 -1.43
C SER A 94 43.28 8.96 -2.44
N HIS A 95 42.92 7.95 -3.23
CA HIS A 95 43.82 7.32 -4.21
C HIS A 95 43.42 7.62 -5.65
N LEU A 96 42.15 7.95 -5.88
CA LEU A 96 41.59 8.19 -7.20
C LEU A 96 40.76 9.45 -7.21
N ARG A 97 40.99 10.27 -8.24
CA ARG A 97 40.12 11.39 -8.50
C ARG A 97 38.91 10.91 -9.29
N ILE A 98 37.73 11.18 -8.76
CA ILE A 98 36.49 10.72 -9.38
C ILE A 98 36.29 11.32 -10.79
N ASP A 99 36.89 12.48 -11.10
CA ASP A 99 36.81 13.10 -12.43
C ASP A 99 37.51 12.32 -13.56
N GLN A 100 38.31 11.30 -13.22
CA GLN A 100 38.94 10.41 -14.19
C GLN A 100 37.96 9.37 -14.79
N PHE A 101 36.80 9.18 -14.16
CA PHE A 101 35.78 8.20 -14.55
C PHE A 101 34.85 8.72 -15.66
N ILE A 102 35.42 9.18 -16.78
CA ILE A 102 34.69 9.86 -17.85
C ILE A 102 33.60 9.01 -18.54
N ARG A 103 33.68 7.68 -18.43
CA ARG A 103 32.71 6.73 -18.99
C ARG A 103 31.70 6.20 -17.98
N LEU A 104 31.72 6.69 -16.74
CA LEU A 104 30.85 6.19 -15.68
C LEU A 104 29.37 6.41 -16.06
N ARG A 105 28.63 5.31 -16.10
CA ARG A 105 27.18 5.29 -16.37
C ARG A 105 26.37 4.88 -15.16
N SER A 106 26.94 4.09 -14.26
CA SER A 106 26.28 3.60 -13.06
C SER A 106 27.11 3.88 -11.81
N LEU A 107 26.51 4.52 -10.81
CA LEU A 107 27.15 4.79 -9.52
C LEU A 107 26.23 4.36 -8.38
N THR A 108 26.76 3.52 -7.49
CA THR A 108 26.09 3.08 -6.27
C THR A 108 26.94 3.42 -5.06
N LEU A 109 26.38 4.21 -4.14
CA LEU A 109 27.01 4.60 -2.88
C LEU A 109 26.24 3.98 -1.72
N ILE A 110 26.90 3.19 -0.87
CA ILE A 110 26.27 2.48 0.24
C ILE A 110 26.88 2.93 1.57
N ASP A 111 26.01 3.22 2.55
CA ASP A 111 26.40 3.70 3.88
C ASP A 111 27.34 4.92 3.84
N VAL A 112 27.11 5.80 2.85
CA VAL A 112 27.99 6.94 2.57
C VAL A 112 27.79 8.05 3.59
N LYS A 113 28.89 8.64 4.06
CA LYS A 113 28.87 9.79 4.95
C LYS A 113 28.71 11.08 4.16
N TYR A 114 28.21 12.11 4.83
CA TYR A 114 27.99 13.40 4.21
C TYR A 114 29.29 14.03 3.68
N GLU A 115 30.40 13.95 4.42
CA GLU A 115 31.64 14.61 4.02
C GLU A 115 32.20 14.04 2.70
N ASP A 116 31.93 12.77 2.43
CA ASP A 116 32.37 12.11 1.19
C ASP A 116 31.47 12.48 -0.01
N LEU A 117 30.22 12.91 0.23
CA LEU A 117 29.26 13.28 -0.82
C LEU A 117 29.63 14.59 -1.53
N ASP A 118 30.26 15.53 -0.83
CA ASP A 118 30.71 16.81 -1.40
C ASP A 118 31.73 16.61 -2.52
N GLU A 119 32.60 15.61 -2.41
CA GLU A 119 33.55 15.26 -3.48
C GLU A 119 32.84 14.74 -4.74
N PHE A 120 31.80 13.92 -4.58
CA PHE A 120 30.99 13.48 -5.72
C PHE A 120 30.24 14.65 -6.34
N GLN A 121 29.69 15.57 -5.53
CA GLN A 121 28.88 16.68 -6.02
C GLN A 121 29.60 17.53 -7.08
N GLN A 122 30.88 17.82 -6.87
CA GLN A 122 31.67 18.68 -7.76
C GLN A 122 31.90 18.07 -9.15
N HIS A 123 31.76 16.75 -9.26
CA HIS A 123 32.13 16.01 -10.46
C HIS A 123 30.97 15.25 -11.09
N ILE A 124 29.87 15.01 -10.34
CA ILE A 124 28.76 14.17 -10.80
C ILE A 124 28.08 14.69 -12.06
N MET A 125 28.06 16.00 -12.23
CA MET A 125 27.53 16.69 -13.41
C MET A 125 28.34 16.46 -14.67
N LYS A 126 29.60 16.04 -14.54
CA LYS A 126 30.47 15.74 -15.69
C LYS A 126 30.21 14.34 -16.26
N TYR A 127 29.54 13.48 -15.49
CA TYR A 127 29.24 12.12 -15.92
C TYR A 127 27.91 12.08 -16.65
N SER A 128 27.85 11.23 -17.67
CA SER A 128 26.59 10.84 -18.30
C SER A 128 25.98 9.64 -17.58
N LEU A 129 25.72 9.80 -16.27
CA LEU A 129 25.11 8.75 -15.44
C LEU A 129 23.72 8.41 -15.96
N THR A 130 23.48 7.12 -16.20
CA THR A 130 22.17 6.56 -16.52
C THR A 130 21.49 5.96 -15.29
N THR A 131 22.29 5.50 -14.32
CA THR A 131 21.82 4.87 -13.09
C THR A 131 22.55 5.47 -11.89
N PHE A 132 21.79 5.86 -10.87
CA PHE A 132 22.34 6.30 -9.59
C PHE A 132 21.60 5.63 -8.43
N SER A 133 22.35 5.07 -7.48
CA SER A 133 21.83 4.50 -6.24
C SER A 133 22.58 5.06 -5.04
N ILE A 134 21.85 5.43 -3.99
CA ILE A 134 22.46 5.96 -2.77
C ILE A 134 21.74 5.46 -1.52
N SER A 135 22.54 5.05 -0.54
CA SER A 135 22.13 4.72 0.82
C SER A 135 22.94 5.60 1.77
N PRO A 136 22.45 6.79 2.14
CA PRO A 136 23.18 7.64 3.07
C PRO A 136 23.20 7.00 4.47
N ARG A 137 24.31 7.16 5.19
CA ARG A 137 24.41 6.72 6.60
C ARG A 137 23.50 7.54 7.51
N TYR A 138 23.43 8.85 7.25
CA TYR A 138 22.66 9.81 8.02
C TYR A 138 21.79 10.66 7.09
N ASN A 139 20.62 11.02 7.58
CA ASN A 139 19.64 11.78 6.82
C ASN A 139 19.79 13.29 7.08
N GLY A 140 20.86 13.88 6.52
CA GLY A 140 21.12 15.31 6.59
C GLY A 140 20.41 16.11 5.49
N ILE A 141 20.14 17.40 5.76
CA ILE A 141 19.60 18.36 4.77
C ILE A 141 20.53 18.46 3.57
N ASP A 142 21.83 18.35 3.77
CA ASP A 142 22.79 18.54 2.69
C ASP A 142 22.71 17.45 1.61
N ASN A 143 22.17 16.27 1.95
CA ASN A 143 21.83 15.23 0.96
C ASN A 143 20.88 15.78 -0.11
N ILE A 144 19.97 16.68 0.26
CA ILE A 144 18.97 17.25 -0.66
C ILE A 144 19.65 17.99 -1.81
N ARG A 145 20.72 18.75 -1.53
CA ARG A 145 21.42 19.54 -2.54
C ARG A 145 22.13 18.64 -3.54
N LEU A 146 22.85 17.62 -3.06
CA LEU A 146 23.48 16.64 -3.94
C LEU A 146 22.43 15.89 -4.77
N LEU A 147 21.38 15.36 -4.14
CA LEU A 147 20.35 14.61 -4.84
C LEU A 147 19.66 15.44 -5.92
N SER A 148 19.32 16.70 -5.60
CA SER A 148 18.75 17.63 -6.59
C SER A 148 19.70 17.87 -7.76
N SER A 149 21.01 17.95 -7.47
CA SER A 149 22.06 18.06 -8.49
C SER A 149 22.04 16.80 -9.38
N ILE A 150 22.10 15.60 -8.81
CA ILE A 150 22.17 14.34 -9.56
C ILE A 150 20.91 14.10 -10.41
N ILE A 151 19.73 14.39 -9.85
CA ILE A 151 18.45 14.23 -10.56
C ILE A 151 18.32 15.22 -11.73
N SER A 152 19.09 16.31 -11.70
CA SER A 152 19.22 17.24 -12.81
C SER A 152 20.13 16.76 -13.94
N CYS A 153 20.86 15.65 -13.76
CA CYS A 153 21.62 15.04 -14.85
C CYS A 153 20.68 14.59 -15.98
N SER A 154 20.92 15.09 -17.19
CA SER A 154 20.03 14.89 -18.35
C SER A 154 19.89 13.44 -18.79
N ASP A 155 20.86 12.59 -18.47
CA ASP A 155 20.92 11.19 -18.91
C ASP A 155 20.40 10.20 -17.86
N LEU A 156 20.06 10.68 -16.65
CA LEU A 156 19.65 9.80 -15.56
C LEU A 156 18.27 9.20 -15.83
N ARG A 157 18.23 7.87 -15.94
CA ARG A 157 17.00 7.10 -16.21
C ARG A 157 16.56 6.28 -15.01
N LYS A 158 17.49 5.83 -14.16
CA LYS A 158 17.19 5.04 -12.97
C LYS A 158 17.78 5.67 -11.72
N PHE A 159 16.95 5.83 -10.69
CA PHE A 159 17.33 6.38 -9.40
C PHE A 159 16.84 5.48 -8.28
N GLU A 160 17.74 5.07 -7.40
CA GLU A 160 17.42 4.27 -6.22
C GLU A 160 17.86 5.03 -4.96
N PHE A 161 16.89 5.29 -4.09
CA PHE A 161 17.10 6.01 -2.84
C PHE A 161 16.79 5.12 -1.64
N LYS A 162 17.81 4.87 -0.83
CA LYS A 162 17.73 4.12 0.43
C LYS A 162 17.93 5.06 1.61
N GLY A 163 17.10 6.10 1.70
CA GLY A 163 17.01 6.98 2.86
C GLY A 163 15.56 7.32 3.19
N TYR A 164 15.36 8.14 4.20
CA TYR A 164 14.01 8.51 4.67
C TYR A 164 13.34 9.50 3.70
N ASP A 165 12.02 9.40 3.56
CA ASP A 165 11.23 10.11 2.57
C ASP A 165 11.21 11.64 2.71
N TYR A 166 11.38 12.17 3.92
CA TYR A 166 11.41 13.62 4.14
C TYR A 166 12.55 14.31 3.37
N ILE A 167 13.63 13.60 3.05
CA ILE A 167 14.69 14.11 2.16
C ILE A 167 14.13 14.34 0.76
N LEU A 168 13.32 13.40 0.25
CA LEU A 168 12.73 13.49 -1.09
C LEU A 168 11.79 14.68 -1.23
N ASN A 169 11.13 15.10 -0.14
CA ASN A 169 10.30 16.31 -0.12
C ASN A 169 11.11 17.60 -0.28
N GLY A 170 12.39 17.59 0.08
CA GLY A 170 13.28 18.72 -0.13
C GLY A 170 13.86 18.79 -1.54
N ILE A 171 13.82 17.69 -2.30
CA ILE A 171 14.44 17.61 -3.62
C ILE A 171 13.70 18.53 -4.59
N LYS A 172 14.47 19.36 -5.30
CA LYS A 172 13.96 20.13 -6.42
C LYS A 172 14.00 19.27 -7.67
N TRP A 173 12.83 18.82 -8.09
CA TRP A 173 12.67 18.02 -9.30
C TRP A 173 12.66 18.93 -10.54
N PRO A 174 13.67 18.83 -11.42
CA PRO A 174 13.73 19.64 -12.63
C PRO A 174 12.68 19.17 -13.63
N LYS A 175 12.02 20.09 -14.33
CA LYS A 175 11.04 19.76 -15.39
C LYS A 175 11.63 18.93 -16.53
N SER A 176 12.94 19.00 -16.72
CA SER A 176 13.70 18.23 -17.72
C SER A 176 14.13 16.85 -17.23
N CYS A 177 13.68 16.40 -16.06
CA CYS A 177 14.07 15.10 -15.51
C CYS A 177 13.59 13.96 -16.42
N ARG A 178 14.51 13.12 -16.88
CA ARG A 178 14.23 11.95 -17.75
C ARG A 178 14.11 10.64 -16.98
N LEU A 179 13.83 10.73 -15.69
CA LEU A 179 13.78 9.55 -14.83
C LEU A 179 12.62 8.64 -15.26
N GLU A 180 12.97 7.42 -15.66
CA GLU A 180 12.01 6.38 -16.09
C GLU A 180 11.72 5.40 -14.94
N HIS A 181 12.70 5.18 -14.06
CA HIS A 181 12.62 4.19 -13.00
C HIS A 181 13.08 4.78 -11.67
N MET A 182 12.21 4.74 -10.67
CA MET A 182 12.54 5.19 -9.32
C MET A 182 12.25 4.08 -8.30
N THR A 183 13.22 3.82 -7.43
CA THR A 183 13.08 2.90 -6.31
C THR A 183 13.30 3.65 -5.00
N ILE A 184 12.36 3.56 -4.07
CA ILE A 184 12.46 4.16 -2.72
C ILE A 184 12.41 3.03 -1.70
N CYS A 185 13.50 2.74 -1.02
CA CYS A 185 13.63 1.56 -0.16
C CYS A 185 13.23 1.81 1.30
N TYR A 186 12.46 2.84 1.61
CA TYR A 186 11.96 3.12 2.96
C TYR A 186 10.48 3.51 2.91
N GLU A 187 9.83 3.58 4.06
CA GLU A 187 8.48 4.14 4.18
C GLU A 187 8.46 5.53 3.55
N PHE A 188 7.51 5.76 2.63
CA PHE A 188 7.25 7.07 2.08
C PHE A 188 5.79 7.42 2.27
N ASN A 189 5.52 8.65 2.71
CA ASN A 189 4.16 9.14 2.87
C ASN A 189 3.53 9.53 1.51
N TRP A 190 2.21 9.56 1.47
CA TRP A 190 1.45 9.88 0.25
C TRP A 190 1.77 11.26 -0.34
N ARG A 191 2.12 12.27 0.49
CA ARG A 191 2.49 13.60 -0.02
C ARG A 191 3.78 13.54 -0.82
N THR A 192 4.77 12.79 -0.35
CA THR A 192 6.03 12.53 -1.08
C THR A 192 5.75 11.85 -2.41
N PHE A 193 4.88 10.83 -2.41
CA PHE A 193 4.48 10.11 -3.62
C PHE A 193 3.83 11.01 -4.65
N TYR A 194 2.81 11.77 -4.24
CA TYR A 194 2.09 12.68 -5.11
C TYR A 194 3.01 13.77 -5.67
N SER A 195 3.91 14.30 -4.83
CA SER A 195 4.95 15.24 -5.26
C SER A 195 5.83 14.64 -6.35
N ILE A 196 6.35 13.42 -6.15
CA ILE A 196 7.20 12.73 -7.13
C ILE A 196 6.47 12.54 -8.46
N LEU A 197 5.24 12.03 -8.43
CA LEU A 197 4.46 11.79 -9.65
C LEU A 197 4.18 13.08 -10.43
N ASN A 198 3.87 14.17 -9.73
CA ASN A 198 3.62 15.46 -10.38
C ASN A 198 4.85 16.06 -11.06
N HIS A 199 6.05 15.74 -10.56
CA HIS A 199 7.29 16.31 -11.09
C HIS A 199 8.01 15.40 -12.10
N LEU A 200 7.62 14.13 -12.22
CA LEU A 200 8.31 13.14 -13.06
C LEU A 200 7.38 12.60 -14.17
N PRO A 201 7.14 13.37 -15.23
CA PRO A 201 6.19 12.99 -16.29
C PRO A 201 6.64 11.77 -17.13
N HIS A 202 7.93 11.40 -17.06
CA HIS A 202 8.49 10.25 -17.78
C HIS A 202 8.61 8.98 -16.93
N LEU A 203 8.17 9.03 -15.66
CA LEU A 203 8.29 7.91 -14.75
C LEU A 203 7.38 6.75 -15.19
N ARG A 204 8.00 5.61 -15.49
CA ARG A 204 7.30 4.37 -15.90
C ARG A 204 7.08 3.44 -14.72
N THR A 205 8.05 3.40 -13.81
CA THR A 205 7.97 2.53 -12.63
C THR A 205 8.41 3.28 -11.39
N LEU A 206 7.55 3.28 -10.38
CA LEU A 206 7.87 3.71 -9.02
C LEU A 206 7.70 2.49 -8.11
N THR A 207 8.81 1.97 -7.60
CA THR A 207 8.82 0.77 -6.76
C THR A 207 9.21 1.13 -5.34
N ASN A 208 8.52 0.58 -4.36
CA ASN A 208 9.00 0.55 -3.00
C ASN A 208 9.12 -0.92 -2.57
N PRO A 209 10.34 -1.46 -2.47
CA PRO A 209 10.53 -2.85 -2.08
C PRO A 209 10.09 -3.13 -0.63
N ILE A 210 9.80 -2.10 0.17
CA ILE A 210 9.25 -2.20 1.52
C ILE A 210 7.72 -2.19 1.53
N THR A 211 7.00 -2.01 0.40
CA THR A 211 5.55 -2.29 0.36
C THR A 211 5.24 -3.80 0.40
N ASN A 212 6.03 -4.58 1.12
CA ASN A 212 5.48 -5.67 1.90
C ASN A 212 4.59 -5.03 2.95
N TYR A 213 3.31 -4.88 2.65
CA TYR A 213 2.32 -4.58 3.68
C TYR A 213 2.65 -5.43 4.91
N LEU A 214 2.75 -4.80 6.08
CA LEU A 214 3.05 -5.50 7.33
C LEU A 214 2.09 -6.67 7.54
N PHE A 215 0.86 -6.53 7.04
CA PHE A 215 -0.15 -7.59 7.06
C PHE A 215 -0.82 -7.71 5.68
N PRO A 216 -0.21 -8.42 4.71
CA PRO A 216 -0.69 -8.48 3.34
C PRO A 216 -1.93 -9.38 3.18
N ASN A 217 -2.15 -10.27 4.15
CA ASN A 217 -3.21 -11.28 4.13
C ASN A 217 -4.41 -10.93 5.02
N VAL A 218 -4.50 -9.69 5.52
CA VAL A 218 -5.65 -9.25 6.31
C VAL A 218 -6.86 -9.12 5.39
N THR A 219 -7.86 -9.97 5.63
CA THR A 219 -9.15 -9.95 4.92
C THR A 219 -10.26 -9.33 5.75
N GLU A 220 -10.04 -9.14 7.05
CA GLU A 220 -11.01 -8.60 8.01
C GLU A 220 -10.36 -7.50 8.84
N LEU A 221 -11.01 -6.33 8.92
CA LEU A 221 -10.51 -5.18 9.66
C LEU A 221 -11.58 -4.60 10.56
N THR A 222 -11.25 -4.40 11.82
CA THR A 222 -12.11 -3.72 12.80
C THR A 222 -11.52 -2.37 13.16
N LEU A 223 -12.28 -1.30 12.90
CA LEU A 223 -11.89 0.08 13.18
C LEU A 223 -12.76 0.64 14.31
N MET A 224 -12.09 1.11 15.36
CA MET A 224 -12.71 1.88 16.44
C MET A 224 -12.59 3.36 16.08
N ILE A 225 -13.72 4.01 15.78
CA ILE A 225 -13.77 5.41 15.36
C ILE A 225 -14.36 6.22 16.52
N ASP A 226 -13.53 7.00 17.19
CA ASP A 226 -13.91 7.82 18.33
C ASP A 226 -13.69 9.33 18.04
N LYS A 227 -13.85 10.17 19.07
CA LYS A 227 -13.63 11.63 18.99
C LYS A 227 -12.18 12.01 18.61
N GLN A 228 -11.24 11.08 18.74
CA GLN A 228 -9.81 11.29 18.51
C GLN A 228 -9.32 10.68 17.20
N TRP A 229 -10.21 10.19 16.32
CA TRP A 229 -9.83 9.62 15.02
C TRP A 229 -8.95 10.61 14.22
N PRO A 230 -7.67 10.29 13.99
CA PRO A 230 -6.75 11.20 13.31
C PRO A 230 -7.18 11.53 11.87
N ILE A 231 -6.77 12.72 11.41
CA ILE A 231 -6.83 13.06 9.99
C ILE A 231 -5.79 12.20 9.25
N ASP A 232 -6.11 11.73 8.04
CA ASP A 232 -5.28 10.87 7.21
C ASP A 232 -5.08 9.44 7.76
N SER A 233 -5.94 8.98 8.68
CA SER A 233 -5.86 7.62 9.24
C SER A 233 -5.97 6.52 8.19
N ILE A 234 -6.80 6.69 7.17
CA ILE A 234 -6.93 5.69 6.09
C ILE A 234 -5.69 5.67 5.21
N GLU A 235 -5.05 6.83 4.99
CA GLU A 235 -3.75 6.88 4.31
C GLU A 235 -2.71 6.09 5.09
N HIS A 236 -2.63 6.29 6.40
CA HIS A 236 -1.71 5.54 7.25
C HIS A 236 -2.02 4.04 7.27
N LEU A 237 -3.29 3.65 7.37
CA LEU A 237 -3.67 2.23 7.30
C LEU A 237 -3.25 1.59 5.98
N SER A 238 -3.32 2.33 4.87
CA SER A 238 -2.95 1.81 3.56
C SER A 238 -1.44 1.62 3.36
N THR A 239 -0.58 2.23 4.20
CA THR A 239 0.85 1.94 4.18
C THR A 239 1.18 0.63 4.90
N ILE A 240 0.32 0.23 5.85
CA ILE A 240 0.51 -0.95 6.71
C ILE A 240 -0.25 -2.17 6.16
N LEU A 241 -1.42 -1.95 5.58
CA LEU A 241 -2.37 -2.97 5.13
C LEU A 241 -2.65 -2.86 3.64
N ASN A 242 -2.77 -4.01 2.98
CA ASN A 242 -3.33 -4.03 1.64
C ASN A 242 -4.86 -3.89 1.73
N LEU A 243 -5.37 -2.67 1.73
CA LEU A 243 -6.81 -2.44 1.82
C LEU A 243 -7.59 -3.11 0.68
N SER A 244 -6.96 -3.33 -0.49
CA SER A 244 -7.62 -4.05 -1.59
C SER A 244 -7.92 -5.51 -1.26
N ASN A 245 -7.27 -6.11 -0.26
CA ASN A 245 -7.51 -7.50 0.14
C ASN A 245 -8.63 -7.65 1.18
N LEU A 246 -9.16 -6.54 1.73
CA LEU A 246 -10.24 -6.59 2.70
C LEU A 246 -11.53 -7.10 2.06
N GLN A 247 -12.14 -8.07 2.74
CA GLN A 247 -13.42 -8.68 2.40
C GLN A 247 -14.50 -8.31 3.41
N THR A 248 -14.11 -8.11 4.68
CA THR A 248 -15.00 -7.73 5.78
C THR A 248 -14.45 -6.51 6.52
N LEU A 249 -15.31 -5.54 6.81
CA LEU A 249 -14.96 -4.33 7.55
C LEU A 249 -15.96 -4.11 8.69
N HIS A 250 -15.45 -3.97 9.91
CA HIS A 250 -16.25 -3.64 11.09
C HIS A 250 -15.95 -2.20 11.50
N LEU A 251 -16.95 -1.32 11.42
CA LEU A 251 -16.87 0.07 11.82
C LEU A 251 -17.61 0.26 13.14
N ASN A 252 -16.85 0.52 14.20
CA ASN A 252 -17.38 0.74 15.55
C ASN A 252 -17.26 2.21 15.91
N PHE A 253 -18.36 2.95 15.85
CA PHE A 253 -18.42 4.37 16.19
C PHE A 253 -18.68 4.54 17.69
N GLN A 254 -17.72 5.17 18.39
CA GLN A 254 -17.75 5.45 19.83
C GLN A 254 -17.72 6.97 20.11
N CYS A 255 -18.46 7.74 19.34
CA CYS A 255 -18.38 9.19 19.41
C CYS A 255 -19.75 9.81 19.19
N GLU A 256 -20.12 10.78 20.04
CA GLU A 256 -21.16 11.81 19.79
C GLU A 256 -20.76 12.74 18.65
N CYS A 257 -20.38 12.14 17.54
CA CYS A 257 -19.74 12.81 16.43
C CYS A 257 -20.86 13.46 15.64
N LYS A 258 -21.02 14.78 15.77
CA LYS A 258 -21.42 15.57 14.61
C LYS A 258 -20.40 15.22 13.54
N PHE A 259 -20.80 14.35 12.61
CA PHE A 259 -20.00 13.80 11.53
C PHE A 259 -18.84 14.75 11.23
N ALA A 260 -17.66 14.46 11.80
CA ALA A 260 -16.55 15.37 11.67
C ALA A 260 -16.35 15.51 10.16
N VAL A 261 -16.23 16.74 9.65
CA VAL A 261 -16.22 17.00 8.20
C VAL A 261 -15.23 16.09 7.46
N ASN A 262 -14.17 15.65 8.15
CA ASN A 262 -13.14 14.76 7.63
C ASN A 262 -13.54 13.27 7.63
N LEU A 263 -14.34 12.79 8.59
CA LEU A 263 -14.75 11.39 8.68
C LEU A 263 -15.49 10.94 7.41
N ASP A 264 -16.30 11.83 6.85
CA ASP A 264 -17.00 11.60 5.60
C ASP A 264 -16.06 11.34 4.42
N VAL A 265 -14.93 12.05 4.38
CA VAL A 265 -13.88 11.92 3.36
C VAL A 265 -13.03 10.66 3.60
N GLU A 266 -12.72 10.36 4.85
CA GLU A 266 -11.96 9.16 5.24
C GLU A 266 -12.72 7.88 4.90
N ILE A 267 -14.01 7.79 5.24
CA ILE A 267 -14.85 6.62 4.93
C ILE A 267 -14.99 6.42 3.42
N ASP A 268 -15.20 7.50 2.65
CA ASP A 268 -15.23 7.43 1.18
C ASP A 268 -13.88 6.94 0.61
N THR A 269 -12.76 7.42 1.18
CA THR A 269 -11.42 6.99 0.79
C THR A 269 -11.19 5.51 1.12
N LEU A 270 -11.64 5.04 2.29
CA LEU A 270 -11.56 3.63 2.69
C LEU A 270 -12.32 2.73 1.73
N PHE A 271 -13.57 3.07 1.41
CA PHE A 271 -14.39 2.31 0.47
C PHE A 271 -13.83 2.30 -0.96
N LYS A 272 -13.23 3.40 -1.42
CA LYS A 272 -12.55 3.45 -2.72
C LYS A 272 -11.33 2.52 -2.78
N ARG A 273 -10.60 2.37 -1.67
CA ARG A 273 -9.40 1.52 -1.60
C ARG A 273 -9.72 0.05 -1.34
N ALA A 274 -10.77 -0.24 -0.59
CA ALA A 274 -11.21 -1.60 -0.27
C ALA A 274 -12.10 -2.19 -1.38
N CYS A 275 -11.56 -2.30 -2.60
CA CYS A 275 -12.34 -2.68 -3.79
C CYS A 275 -12.88 -4.12 -3.81
N ASN A 276 -12.39 -4.99 -2.92
CA ASN A 276 -12.87 -6.37 -2.77
C ASN A 276 -13.78 -6.56 -1.54
N LEU A 277 -14.22 -5.47 -0.91
CA LEU A 277 -15.02 -5.52 0.30
C LEU A 277 -16.42 -6.08 0.00
N ARG A 278 -16.82 -7.14 0.68
CA ARG A 278 -18.11 -7.83 0.45
C ARG A 278 -19.10 -7.60 1.57
N SER A 279 -18.58 -7.42 2.78
CA SER A 279 -19.37 -7.29 4.00
C SER A 279 -18.92 -6.08 4.81
N VAL A 280 -19.89 -5.30 5.29
CA VAL A 280 -19.65 -4.21 6.24
C VAL A 280 -20.53 -4.42 7.45
N GLN A 281 -19.93 -4.35 8.63
CA GLN A 281 -20.65 -4.27 9.90
C GLN A 281 -20.51 -2.86 10.46
N ILE A 282 -21.62 -2.21 10.78
CA ILE A 282 -21.64 -0.87 11.37
C ILE A 282 -22.29 -0.94 12.74
N ASN A 283 -21.48 -0.73 13.78
CA ASN A 283 -21.95 -0.56 15.14
C ASN A 283 -21.81 0.91 15.54
N CYS A 284 -22.91 1.50 15.99
CA CYS A 284 -22.94 2.89 16.47
C CYS A 284 -23.42 2.91 17.92
N ASN A 285 -22.50 3.16 18.84
CA ASN A 285 -22.78 3.33 20.27
C ASN A 285 -23.16 4.77 20.62
N ASP A 286 -23.83 5.44 19.69
CA ASP A 286 -24.05 6.88 19.73
C ASP A 286 -25.47 7.22 20.19
N SER A 287 -25.76 8.49 20.50
CA SER A 287 -27.15 8.91 20.78
C SER A 287 -28.06 8.56 19.59
N GLU A 288 -29.32 8.17 19.84
CA GLU A 288 -30.22 7.64 18.80
C GLU A 288 -30.32 8.54 17.56
N ARG A 289 -30.38 9.86 17.76
CA ARG A 289 -30.45 10.83 16.67
C ARG A 289 -29.17 10.85 15.82
N MET A 290 -28.01 10.75 16.45
CA MET A 290 -26.72 10.78 15.77
C MET A 290 -26.42 9.46 15.05
N LYS A 291 -26.83 8.34 15.66
CA LYS A 291 -26.79 7.01 15.05
C LYS A 291 -27.48 7.01 13.69
N LEU A 292 -28.70 7.57 13.59
CA LEU A 292 -29.44 7.62 12.33
C LEU A 292 -28.72 8.45 11.25
N ILE A 293 -28.19 9.63 11.62
CA ILE A 293 -27.47 10.50 10.69
C ILE A 293 -26.22 9.79 10.17
N THR A 294 -25.47 9.15 11.08
CA THR A 294 -24.24 8.43 10.74
C THR A 294 -24.50 7.24 9.84
N LEU A 295 -25.48 6.40 10.19
CA LEU A 295 -25.86 5.24 9.40
C LEU A 295 -26.30 5.64 8.00
N ASN A 296 -27.15 6.67 7.89
CA ASN A 296 -27.64 7.13 6.60
C ASN A 296 -26.49 7.66 5.72
N ALA A 297 -25.59 8.47 6.29
CA ALA A 297 -24.43 9.01 5.57
C ALA A 297 -23.51 7.90 5.04
N ILE A 298 -23.24 6.87 5.84
CA ILE A 298 -22.39 5.74 5.43
C ILE A 298 -23.11 4.87 4.40
N CYS A 299 -24.39 4.56 4.60
CA CYS A 299 -25.16 3.70 3.71
C CYS A 299 -25.28 4.29 2.29
N LEU A 300 -25.47 5.60 2.18
CA LEU A 300 -25.47 6.31 0.90
C LEU A 300 -24.13 6.24 0.15
N LYS A 301 -23.03 5.95 0.86
CA LYS A 301 -21.68 5.82 0.30
C LYS A 301 -21.25 4.39 0.06
N LEU A 302 -22.01 3.38 0.47
CA LEU A 302 -21.64 1.97 0.29
C LEU A 302 -21.45 1.66 -1.20
N PRO A 303 -20.24 1.22 -1.61
CA PRO A 303 -20.03 0.75 -2.97
C PRO A 303 -20.95 -0.39 -3.38
N ARG A 304 -21.42 -0.37 -4.63
CA ARG A 304 -22.34 -1.37 -5.20
C ARG A 304 -21.88 -2.83 -5.12
N HIS A 305 -20.57 -3.05 -4.96
CA HIS A 305 -19.97 -4.38 -4.88
C HIS A 305 -20.10 -5.01 -3.48
N ILE A 306 -20.39 -4.21 -2.45
CA ILE A 306 -20.72 -4.71 -1.11
C ILE A 306 -22.11 -5.33 -1.16
N LYS A 307 -22.25 -6.53 -0.60
CA LYS A 307 -23.47 -7.34 -0.70
C LYS A 307 -24.11 -7.67 0.63
N HIS A 308 -23.36 -7.49 1.72
CA HIS A 308 -23.78 -7.79 3.07
C HIS A 308 -23.58 -6.56 3.97
N LEU A 309 -24.64 -6.18 4.67
CA LEU A 309 -24.61 -5.14 5.68
C LEU A 309 -25.17 -5.70 7.00
N ASP A 310 -24.39 -5.60 8.06
CA ASP A 310 -24.84 -5.86 9.44
C ASP A 310 -24.83 -4.54 10.19
N THR A 311 -25.96 -4.14 10.77
CA THR A 311 -25.99 -2.92 11.57
C THR A 311 -27.02 -2.95 12.69
N ASP A 312 -26.71 -2.19 13.74
CA ASP A 312 -27.63 -2.00 14.85
C ASP A 312 -28.66 -0.93 14.50
N ILE A 313 -29.95 -1.21 14.72
CA ILE A 313 -31.05 -0.24 14.54
C ILE A 313 -31.81 -0.04 15.85
N THR A 314 -32.37 1.16 16.01
CA THR A 314 -33.22 1.47 17.17
C THR A 314 -34.69 1.44 16.77
N TYR A 315 -35.02 1.97 15.59
CA TYR A 315 -36.38 2.08 15.09
C TYR A 315 -36.55 1.37 13.73
N VAL A 316 -37.77 0.94 13.43
CA VAL A 316 -38.11 0.35 12.12
C VAL A 316 -37.88 1.33 10.96
N ASN A 317 -38.03 2.63 11.21
CA ASN A 317 -37.73 3.65 10.20
C ASN A 317 -36.25 3.69 9.81
N ASP A 318 -35.34 3.31 10.71
CA ASP A 318 -33.90 3.23 10.41
C ASP A 318 -33.66 2.13 9.36
N ALA A 319 -34.28 0.96 9.55
CA ALA A 319 -34.22 -0.15 8.61
C ALA A 319 -34.74 0.27 7.22
N LYS A 320 -35.83 1.03 7.18
CA LYS A 320 -36.39 1.57 5.92
C LYS A 320 -35.39 2.46 5.20
N LEU A 321 -34.81 3.45 5.89
CA LEU A 321 -33.84 4.37 5.29
C LEU A 321 -32.60 3.66 4.78
N ILE A 322 -32.10 2.66 5.52
CA ILE A 322 -30.96 1.84 5.10
C ILE A 322 -31.30 1.03 3.83
N LEU A 323 -32.47 0.39 3.79
CA LEU A 323 -32.90 -0.39 2.63
C LEU A 323 -33.13 0.48 1.38
N GLU A 324 -33.63 1.71 1.55
CA GLU A 324 -33.81 2.67 0.46
C GLU A 324 -32.46 3.24 -0.03
N GLY A 325 -31.52 3.50 0.87
CA GLY A 325 -30.20 4.04 0.53
C GLY A 325 -29.23 3.01 -0.07
N ALA A 326 -29.46 1.72 0.18
CA ALA A 326 -28.56 0.64 -0.23
C ALA A 326 -29.31 -0.50 -0.96
N GLU A 327 -30.05 -0.13 -2.01
CA GLU A 327 -30.87 -1.07 -2.84
C GLU A 327 -30.09 -2.25 -3.44
N HIS A 328 -28.77 -2.14 -3.53
CA HIS A 328 -27.89 -3.13 -4.15
C HIS A 328 -27.45 -4.27 -3.23
N LEU A 329 -27.84 -4.22 -1.95
CA LEU A 329 -27.51 -5.22 -0.93
C LEU A 329 -28.33 -6.50 -1.14
N SER A 330 -27.68 -7.64 -0.97
CA SER A 330 -28.32 -8.97 -1.06
C SER A 330 -28.74 -9.52 0.30
N ASN A 331 -28.06 -9.11 1.36
CA ASN A 331 -28.36 -9.50 2.73
C ASN A 331 -28.19 -8.29 3.65
N VAL A 332 -29.20 -8.05 4.49
CA VAL A 332 -29.15 -7.04 5.53
C VAL A 332 -29.57 -7.68 6.84
N THR A 333 -28.67 -7.64 7.83
CA THR A 333 -28.93 -8.07 9.19
C THR A 333 -29.13 -6.85 10.07
N PHE A 334 -30.28 -6.79 10.73
CA PHE A 334 -30.59 -5.76 11.69
C PHE A 334 -30.54 -6.33 13.10
N ARG A 335 -29.70 -5.73 13.94
CA ARG A 335 -29.62 -6.03 15.37
C ARG A 335 -30.35 -4.94 16.14
N HIS A 336 -31.30 -5.33 16.99
CA HIS A 336 -31.97 -4.34 17.82
C HIS A 336 -31.04 -3.94 18.97
N SER A 337 -30.66 -2.67 19.03
CA SER A 337 -30.02 -2.16 20.25
C SER A 337 -31.13 -1.79 21.21
N ASP A 338 -31.30 -2.56 22.28
CA ASP A 338 -32.11 -2.12 23.41
C ASP A 338 -31.52 -0.79 23.87
N ALA A 339 -32.25 0.30 23.63
CA ALA A 339 -31.85 1.61 24.15
C ALA A 339 -31.75 1.41 25.66
N ILE A 340 -30.52 1.36 26.18
CA ILE A 340 -30.30 1.16 27.60
C ILE A 340 -30.97 2.35 28.25
N SER A 341 -32.12 2.11 28.88
CA SER A 341 -32.86 3.08 29.66
C SER A 341 -32.04 3.36 30.91
N THR A 342 -30.94 4.10 30.77
CA THR A 342 -30.09 4.57 31.88
C THR A 342 -30.70 5.76 32.61
N SER A 343 -31.89 6.23 32.20
CA SER A 343 -32.70 7.13 33.02
C SER A 343 -33.41 6.32 34.11
N ASN A 344 -32.79 6.17 35.30
CA ASN A 344 -33.43 6.20 36.64
C ASN A 344 -32.71 5.44 37.78
N GLU A 345 -31.37 5.40 37.84
CA GLU A 345 -30.67 4.96 39.07
C GLU A 345 -29.87 6.07 39.76
N HIS A 346 -30.51 7.22 40.01
CA HIS A 346 -29.98 8.23 40.93
C HIS A 346 -30.91 8.61 42.09
N ASN A 347 -31.99 7.86 42.35
CA ASN A 347 -32.83 8.06 43.53
C ASN A 347 -33.36 6.73 44.10
N HIS A 348 -32.56 6.06 44.94
CA HIS A 348 -32.92 5.55 46.27
C HIS A 348 -31.99 4.42 46.73
N ALA A 349 -31.41 4.61 47.92
CA ALA A 349 -30.73 3.59 48.69
C ALA A 349 -31.69 2.45 49.12
N HIS A 350 -31.11 1.26 49.28
CA HIS A 350 -31.67 0.02 49.85
C HIS A 350 -32.72 -0.77 49.05
N ARG A 351 -32.28 -1.76 48.25
CA ARG A 351 -32.69 -3.18 48.41
C ARG A 351 -31.91 -4.16 47.51
N ALA A 352 -31.94 -5.41 47.96
CA ALA A 352 -31.14 -6.58 47.57
C ALA A 352 -30.90 -6.83 46.07
N SER A 353 -29.66 -7.25 45.80
CA SER A 353 -29.15 -7.79 44.55
C SER A 353 -29.92 -9.04 44.09
N THR A 354 -30.66 -8.91 42.99
CA THR A 354 -31.06 -10.05 42.15
C THR A 354 -30.40 -9.88 40.80
N THR A 355 -29.44 -10.74 40.50
CA THR A 355 -28.74 -10.86 39.21
C THR A 355 -29.75 -11.28 38.15
N ARG A 356 -30.19 -10.32 37.32
CA ARG A 356 -31.08 -10.59 36.18
C ARG A 356 -30.21 -11.09 35.01
N ALA A 357 -30.52 -12.29 34.49
CA ALA A 357 -29.84 -12.84 33.33
C ALA A 357 -30.04 -11.92 32.09
N PRO A 358 -29.04 -11.79 31.21
CA PRO A 358 -29.16 -10.98 29.99
C PRO A 358 -30.31 -11.50 29.12
N SER A 359 -31.13 -10.58 28.60
CA SER A 359 -32.22 -10.92 27.68
C SER A 359 -31.65 -11.40 26.33
N PRO A 360 -32.32 -12.35 25.65
CA PRO A 360 -31.86 -12.86 24.36
C PRO A 360 -31.89 -11.75 23.30
N VAL A 361 -30.77 -11.56 22.61
CA VAL A 361 -30.66 -10.65 21.45
C VAL A 361 -31.65 -11.11 20.38
N ARG A 362 -32.47 -10.19 19.88
CA ARG A 362 -33.41 -10.44 18.77
C ARG A 362 -32.75 -10.08 17.45
N GLU A 363 -32.65 -11.05 16.54
CA GLU A 363 -32.04 -10.88 15.21
C GLU A 363 -33.12 -10.89 14.12
N ILE A 364 -33.07 -9.93 13.20
CA ILE A 364 -33.91 -9.89 12.00
C ILE A 364 -32.99 -9.99 10.78
N VAL A 365 -33.09 -11.10 10.06
CA VAL A 365 -32.34 -11.35 8.82
C VAL A 365 -33.26 -11.19 7.62
N ILE A 366 -32.89 -10.31 6.68
CA ILE A 366 -33.64 -10.10 5.45
C ILE A 366 -32.78 -10.53 4.25
N ASN A 367 -33.19 -11.63 3.60
CA ASN A 367 -32.60 -12.08 2.35
C ASN A 367 -33.31 -11.42 1.16
N SER A 368 -32.58 -10.59 0.42
CA SER A 368 -33.09 -9.86 -0.74
C SER A 368 -32.94 -10.70 -2.00
N VAL A 369 -34.06 -11.14 -2.59
CA VAL A 369 -34.12 -11.52 -4.03
C VAL A 369 -35.25 -10.79 -4.77
N ALA A 370 -36.27 -10.25 -4.11
CA ALA A 370 -37.26 -9.36 -4.73
C ALA A 370 -38.08 -8.62 -3.66
N ALA A 371 -37.50 -7.62 -3.02
CA ALA A 371 -38.21 -6.81 -2.02
C ALA A 371 -39.07 -5.72 -2.71
N GLY A 372 -40.17 -6.14 -3.33
CA GLY A 372 -41.18 -5.24 -3.90
C GLY A 372 -42.62 -5.50 -3.46
N LEU A 373 -42.94 -6.65 -2.83
CA LEU A 373 -44.33 -7.04 -2.53
C LEU A 373 -44.59 -7.59 -1.12
N SER A 374 -43.56 -7.77 -0.29
CA SER A 374 -43.71 -8.36 1.06
C SER A 374 -44.16 -7.37 2.14
N TYR A 375 -43.95 -6.06 1.94
CA TYR A 375 -44.10 -5.04 2.99
C TYR A 375 -45.54 -4.86 3.50
N ILE A 376 -46.56 -5.18 2.70
CA ILE A 376 -47.98 -5.10 3.12
C ILE A 376 -48.37 -6.31 4.01
N GLN A 377 -47.66 -7.44 3.90
CA GLN A 377 -48.01 -8.67 4.63
C GLN A 377 -47.42 -8.70 6.05
N THR A 378 -46.28 -8.03 6.28
CA THR A 378 -45.64 -7.96 7.61
C THR A 378 -46.33 -6.99 8.55
N HIS A 379 -47.00 -5.96 8.01
CA HIS A 379 -47.65 -4.92 8.81
C HIS A 379 -48.85 -5.43 9.64
N ARG A 380 -49.47 -6.56 9.25
CA ARG A 380 -50.58 -7.18 9.99
C ARG A 380 -50.17 -8.27 10.98
N ALA A 381 -48.95 -8.82 10.86
CA ALA A 381 -48.46 -9.82 11.80
C ALA A 381 -47.85 -9.19 13.06
N ILE A 382 -47.45 -7.92 13.01
CA ILE A 382 -46.75 -7.24 14.11
C ILE A 382 -47.71 -6.58 15.12
N GLU A 383 -48.99 -6.37 14.78
CA GLU A 383 -49.99 -5.81 15.72
C GLU A 383 -50.59 -6.81 16.72
N HIS A 384 -50.34 -8.12 16.56
CA HIS A 384 -50.76 -9.13 17.54
C HIS A 384 -49.58 -10.00 17.96
N GLN A 385 -49.08 -9.80 19.18
CA GLN A 385 -48.13 -10.72 19.81
C GLN A 385 -48.78 -12.09 20.04
N TYR A 386 -48.19 -13.14 19.48
CA TYR A 386 -47.85 -14.40 20.16
C TYR A 386 -46.75 -15.13 19.38
N GLU A 387 -45.86 -15.79 20.11
CA GLU A 387 -44.77 -16.62 19.61
C GLU A 387 -45.25 -17.69 18.62
N GLY A 388 -44.49 -17.92 17.55
CA GLY A 388 -44.67 -19.11 16.72
C GLY A 388 -44.11 -19.01 15.31
N VAL A 389 -43.28 -19.98 14.93
CA VAL A 389 -42.97 -20.28 13.53
C VAL A 389 -44.24 -20.83 12.88
N VAL A 390 -44.88 -20.05 11.99
CA VAL A 390 -46.05 -20.52 11.25
C VAL A 390 -45.61 -21.51 10.19
N SER A 391 -46.01 -22.78 10.32
CA SER A 391 -45.72 -23.78 9.30
C SER A 391 -46.73 -23.71 8.15
N ARG A 392 -46.28 -24.06 6.93
CA ARG A 392 -47.07 -24.04 5.69
C ARG A 392 -48.40 -24.81 5.78
N SER A 393 -48.52 -25.80 6.66
CA SER A 393 -49.75 -26.59 6.84
C SER A 393 -50.85 -25.86 7.62
N GLN A 394 -50.50 -24.94 8.52
CA GLN A 394 -51.47 -24.11 9.26
C GLN A 394 -52.11 -23.04 8.36
N LEU A 395 -51.38 -22.57 7.34
CA LEU A 395 -51.87 -21.63 6.31
C LEU A 395 -52.90 -22.26 5.36
N CYS A 396 -52.78 -23.56 5.04
CA CYS A 396 -53.72 -24.23 4.12
C CYS A 396 -55.10 -24.48 4.76
N SER A 397 -55.17 -24.66 6.09
CA SER A 397 -56.43 -24.87 6.81
C SER A 397 -57.30 -23.60 6.85
N LEU A 398 -56.66 -22.43 6.96
CA LEU A 398 -57.33 -21.12 6.95
C LEU A 398 -57.84 -20.72 5.56
N LEU A 399 -57.14 -21.12 4.49
CA LEU A 399 -57.56 -20.89 3.11
C LEU A 399 -58.79 -21.71 2.69
N ASN A 400 -59.00 -22.89 3.27
CA ASN A 400 -60.16 -23.75 2.95
C ASN A 400 -61.43 -23.37 3.71
N TYR A 401 -61.34 -22.69 4.85
CA TYR A 401 -62.50 -22.17 5.58
C TYR A 401 -63.19 -21.00 4.84
N HIS A 402 -62.44 -20.22 4.06
CA HIS A 402 -62.98 -19.06 3.34
C HIS A 402 -63.51 -19.34 1.93
N ARG A 403 -63.31 -20.55 1.38
CA ARG A 403 -63.89 -20.96 0.08
C ARG A 403 -65.32 -21.51 0.17
N SER A 404 -65.90 -21.65 1.37
CA SER A 404 -67.26 -22.19 1.56
C SER A 404 -68.36 -21.14 1.77
N LEU A 405 -68.03 -19.85 1.81
CA LEU A 405 -69.03 -18.77 1.91
C LEU A 405 -69.34 -18.19 0.53
N LYS A 406 -70.28 -18.85 -0.18
CA LYS A 406 -70.96 -18.28 -1.36
C LYS A 406 -71.88 -17.14 -0.91
N LEU A 407 -71.79 -15.99 -1.57
CA LEU A 407 -72.85 -14.97 -1.59
C LEU A 407 -74.10 -15.54 -2.30
N PRO A 408 -75.33 -15.22 -1.84
CA PRO A 408 -76.53 -15.35 -2.66
C PRO A 408 -76.71 -14.13 -3.58
N ASP A 409 -77.05 -14.42 -4.83
CA ASP A 409 -77.53 -13.46 -5.82
C ASP A 409 -78.90 -12.88 -5.46
N GLN A 410 -78.98 -11.55 -5.66
CA GLN A 410 -80.05 -10.70 -6.18
C GLN A 410 -81.54 -10.86 -5.78
N VAL A 411 -82.23 -9.70 -5.69
CA VAL A 411 -83.32 -9.24 -6.61
C VAL A 411 -84.40 -8.38 -5.90
N GLN A 412 -84.55 -7.14 -6.41
CA GLN A 412 -85.74 -6.27 -6.62
C GLN A 412 -86.47 -5.45 -5.54
N ASN A 413 -86.52 -4.14 -5.85
CA ASN A 413 -87.68 -3.25 -6.06
C ASN A 413 -88.88 -3.24 -5.07
N ASN A 414 -89.18 -2.06 -4.51
CA ASN A 414 -90.24 -1.13 -4.96
C ASN A 414 -90.53 -0.07 -3.88
N GLY A 415 -90.77 1.17 -4.32
CA GLY A 415 -91.18 2.32 -3.49
C GLY A 415 -90.78 3.63 -4.13
#